data_AF-X0RLK5-F1
#
_entry.id   AF-X0RLK5-F1
#
_cell.length_a   1.000
_cell.length_b   1.000
_cell.length_c   1.000
_cell.angle_alpha   90.00
_cell.angle_beta   90.00
_cell.angle_gamma   90.00
#
_symmetry.space_group_name_H-M   'P 1'
#
loop_
_entity.id
_entity.type
_entity.pdbx_description
1 polymer ?
#
loop_
_entity_poly.entity_id
_entity_poly.type
_entity_poly.pdbx_seq_one_letter_code
_entity_poly.pdbx_strand_id
1 'polypeptide(L)'
;MSDKGPKGEKQIRITNMPTGVDLLHEATLNKGTAFTEEERQALGLEGLLPPYVNSLETQVIRVMENFHKKPSDLEKYIYLMSLLGRNETLFYRVVMDKIEEMMPVVYTPTVGRACQEYGHIFRRPRGIFISAKDKGGVVDVLRNWPNRDVRIIVVTDGERILGLGDLGANGMGIPVGKLCLYTACAGVHPGLCLPVTLDVGTNNEELLNDVLYVGLRQRRLGREPYDDLVQEFITAVRELYPNVLIQFEDFATGNALRLLDIYRDRVCTFNDDIQGTGVVGLAGLYSAMRIVGGKLKDQRILFLGAGEAGIGIGNMISSALVVDGLSEQEARKRCWFVDSKGLVVKSRSDLAEYKLPYA
;
A
#
# COMPACT_ATOMS: atom_id res chain seq x y z
N MET A 1 -14.48 36.54 59.01
CA MET A 1 -13.17 36.11 58.50
C MET A 1 -13.42 34.95 57.55
N SER A 2 -13.18 35.21 56.27
CA SER A 2 -13.37 34.28 55.16
C SER A 2 -12.20 33.32 55.09
N ASP A 3 -12.47 32.02 55.17
CA ASP A 3 -11.50 30.99 54.79
C ASP A 3 -11.99 30.34 53.49
N LYS A 4 -11.51 30.89 52.37
CA LYS A 4 -11.67 30.29 51.04
C LYS A 4 -10.37 29.54 50.78
N GLY A 5 -10.42 28.21 50.87
CA GLY A 5 -9.34 27.34 50.45
C GLY A 5 -8.89 27.63 49.01
N PRO A 6 -7.64 27.29 48.65
CA PRO A 6 -7.06 27.67 47.37
C PRO A 6 -7.80 26.95 46.23
N LYS A 7 -8.61 27.72 45.49
CA LYS A 7 -9.12 27.36 44.18
C LYS A 7 -8.00 27.48 43.15
N GLY A 8 -7.84 26.43 42.35
CA GLY A 8 -7.24 26.52 41.03
C GLY A 8 -5.84 25.91 40.93
N GLU A 9 -5.78 24.57 40.88
CA GLU A 9 -4.74 23.95 40.06
C GLU A 9 -4.95 24.44 38.62
N LYS A 10 -3.97 25.20 38.12
CA LYS A 10 -3.95 25.64 36.73
C LYS A 10 -3.89 24.40 35.86
N GLN A 11 -5.04 24.00 35.33
CA GLN A 11 -5.18 23.04 34.25
C GLN A 11 -4.17 23.43 33.16
N ILE A 12 -3.14 22.60 32.99
CA ILE A 12 -2.16 22.77 31.92
C ILE A 12 -2.93 22.46 30.63
N ARG A 13 -3.57 23.48 30.05
CA ARG A 13 -4.09 23.38 28.69
C ARG A 13 -2.90 23.15 27.79
N ILE A 14 -2.78 21.95 27.24
CA ILE A 14 -1.83 21.66 26.16
C ILE A 14 -2.27 22.50 24.96
N THR A 15 -1.66 23.67 24.81
CA THR A 15 -1.90 24.56 23.67
C THR A 15 -1.54 23.81 22.38
N ASN A 16 -2.48 23.80 21.42
CA ASN A 16 -2.39 23.16 20.09
C ASN A 16 -2.83 21.69 19.97
N MET A 17 -3.46 21.07 20.98
CA MET A 17 -4.24 19.84 20.75
C MET A 17 -5.73 20.17 20.58
N PRO A 18 -6.44 19.48 19.65
CA PRO A 18 -7.89 19.58 19.58
C PRO A 18 -8.51 19.08 20.90
N THR A 19 -9.73 19.53 21.20
CA THR A 19 -10.47 19.15 22.43
C THR A 19 -11.92 18.87 22.07
N GLY A 20 -12.68 18.26 22.99
CA GLY A 20 -14.10 18.00 22.77
C GLY A 20 -14.35 17.10 21.57
N VAL A 21 -15.38 17.43 20.78
CA VAL A 21 -15.79 16.66 19.60
C VAL A 21 -14.69 16.63 18.52
N ASP A 22 -13.93 17.71 18.35
CA ASP A 22 -12.87 17.77 17.34
C ASP A 22 -11.80 16.70 17.61
N LEU A 23 -11.40 16.51 18.87
CA LEU A 23 -10.47 15.45 19.25
C LEU A 23 -11.04 14.04 19.00
N LEU A 24 -12.35 13.84 19.20
CA LEU A 24 -13.00 12.56 18.91
C LEU A 24 -13.07 12.24 17.41
N HIS A 25 -12.98 13.26 16.54
CA HIS A 25 -12.92 13.09 15.08
C HIS A 25 -11.50 12.88 14.54
N GLU A 26 -10.47 13.21 15.32
CA GLU A 26 -9.07 12.97 14.99
C GLU A 26 -8.64 11.53 15.29
N ALA A 27 -8.64 10.68 14.27
CA ALA A 27 -8.40 9.23 14.41
C ALA A 27 -7.04 8.88 15.05
N THR A 28 -6.03 9.74 14.90
CA THR A 28 -4.69 9.58 15.46
C THR A 28 -4.63 9.83 16.98
N LEU A 29 -5.58 10.61 17.51
CA LEU A 29 -5.65 10.99 18.93
C LEU A 29 -6.79 10.31 19.67
N ASN A 30 -7.85 9.94 18.96
CA ASN A 30 -9.06 9.38 19.54
C ASN A 30 -8.83 7.99 20.16
N LYS A 31 -9.01 7.89 21.48
CA LYS A 31 -8.99 6.62 22.24
C LYS A 31 -10.40 6.04 22.45
N GLY A 32 -11.45 6.73 22.01
CA GLY A 32 -12.84 6.37 22.24
C GLY A 32 -13.12 6.17 23.72
N THR A 33 -13.78 5.05 24.07
CA THR A 33 -14.11 4.73 25.48
C THR A 33 -12.90 4.45 26.38
N ALA A 34 -11.66 4.50 25.88
CA ALA A 34 -10.44 4.27 26.65
C ALA A 34 -9.79 5.56 27.17
N PHE A 35 -10.36 6.73 26.89
CA PHE A 35 -10.00 7.92 27.65
C PHE A 35 -10.35 7.72 29.13
N THR A 36 -9.37 7.93 30.00
CA THR A 36 -9.51 7.96 31.46
C THR A 36 -10.42 9.10 31.91
N GLU A 37 -10.89 9.07 33.15
CA GLU A 37 -11.74 10.14 33.69
C GLU A 37 -10.99 11.47 33.71
N GLU A 38 -9.71 11.45 34.09
CA GLU A 38 -8.82 12.61 34.14
C GLU A 38 -8.59 13.19 32.73
N GLU A 39 -8.35 12.34 31.73
CA GLU A 39 -8.23 12.79 30.33
C GLU A 39 -9.54 13.40 29.83
N ARG A 40 -10.70 12.80 30.17
CA ARG A 40 -12.00 13.33 29.74
C ARG A 40 -12.24 14.73 30.33
N GLN A 41 -11.92 14.94 31.60
CA GLN A 41 -12.04 16.25 32.24
C GLN A 41 -11.07 17.27 31.62
N ALA A 42 -9.81 16.88 31.42
CA ALA A 42 -8.77 17.76 30.88
C ALA A 42 -9.01 18.15 29.41
N LEU A 43 -9.59 17.26 28.61
CA LEU A 43 -9.81 17.41 27.17
C LEU A 43 -11.25 17.81 26.82
N GLY A 44 -12.13 18.04 27.81
CA GLY A 44 -13.52 18.45 27.59
C GLY A 44 -14.40 17.39 26.94
N LEU A 45 -14.23 16.12 27.34
CA LEU A 45 -14.94 14.95 26.80
C LEU A 45 -16.06 14.44 27.73
N GLU A 46 -16.21 15.03 28.92
CA GLU A 46 -17.28 14.66 29.86
C GLU A 46 -18.66 14.83 29.21
N GLY A 47 -19.51 13.81 29.34
CA GLY A 47 -20.83 13.75 28.69
C GLY A 47 -20.83 13.40 27.19
N LEU A 48 -19.68 13.42 26.51
CA LEU A 48 -19.57 13.03 25.09
C LEU A 48 -19.34 11.53 24.88
N LEU A 49 -18.94 10.81 25.93
CA LEU A 49 -18.66 9.38 25.91
C LEU A 49 -19.48 8.65 27.00
N PRO A 50 -19.85 7.36 26.78
CA PRO A 50 -20.42 6.54 27.84
C PRO A 50 -19.55 6.54 29.10
N PRO A 51 -20.14 6.49 30.31
CA PRO A 51 -19.43 6.76 31.55
C PRO A 51 -18.35 5.72 31.88
N TYR A 52 -18.52 4.47 31.45
CA TYR A 52 -17.54 3.41 31.73
C TYR A 52 -16.26 3.56 30.91
N VAL A 53 -15.11 3.59 31.58
CA VAL A 53 -13.78 3.56 30.94
C VAL A 53 -13.43 2.13 30.56
N ASN A 54 -13.24 1.87 29.28
CA ASN A 54 -12.90 0.55 28.75
C ASN A 54 -11.39 0.46 28.49
N SER A 55 -10.75 -0.66 28.82
CA SER A 55 -9.37 -0.90 28.41
C SER A 55 -9.26 -1.08 26.90
N LEU A 56 -8.05 -0.95 26.35
CA LEU A 56 -7.78 -1.20 24.93
C LEU A 56 -8.15 -2.65 24.57
N GLU A 57 -7.86 -3.61 25.43
CA GLU A 57 -8.19 -5.04 25.26
C GLU A 57 -9.71 -5.25 25.19
N THR A 58 -10.48 -4.55 26.03
CA THR A 58 -11.95 -4.61 25.98
C THR A 58 -12.49 -4.04 24.67
N GLN A 59 -11.85 -2.98 24.15
CA GLN A 59 -12.20 -2.45 22.84
C GLN A 59 -11.87 -3.44 21.71
N VAL A 60 -10.74 -4.15 21.78
CA VAL A 60 -10.40 -5.21 20.82
C VAL A 60 -11.46 -6.31 20.82
N ILE A 61 -11.92 -6.78 21.98
CA ILE A 61 -13.01 -7.78 22.08
C ILE A 61 -14.26 -7.27 21.35
N ARG A 62 -14.69 -6.04 21.63
CA ARG A 62 -15.85 -5.43 20.95
C ARG A 62 -15.66 -5.35 19.44
N VAL A 63 -14.46 -5.02 18.97
CA VAL A 63 -14.17 -4.96 17.53
C VAL A 63 -14.31 -6.35 16.92
N MET A 64 -13.70 -7.37 17.52
CA MET A 64 -13.73 -8.74 17.01
C MET A 64 -15.15 -9.32 16.98
N GLU A 65 -15.96 -9.10 18.02
CA GLU A 65 -17.37 -9.53 18.02
C GLU A 65 -18.17 -8.95 16.84
N ASN A 66 -17.93 -7.67 16.51
CA ASN A 66 -18.61 -7.02 15.41
C ASN A 66 -18.05 -7.46 14.05
N PHE A 67 -16.74 -7.67 13.97
CA PHE A 67 -16.06 -8.19 12.79
C PHE A 67 -16.58 -9.58 12.41
N HIS A 68 -16.70 -10.50 13.38
CA HIS A 68 -17.22 -11.86 13.16
C HIS A 68 -18.70 -11.88 12.77
N LYS A 69 -19.48 -10.86 13.15
CA LYS A 69 -20.88 -10.70 12.74
C LYS A 69 -21.06 -10.17 11.32
N LYS A 70 -19.99 -9.72 10.66
CA LYS A 70 -20.10 -9.20 9.28
C LYS A 70 -20.37 -10.33 8.30
N PRO A 71 -21.33 -10.14 7.36
CA PRO A 71 -21.83 -11.22 6.52
C PRO A 71 -20.86 -11.61 5.39
N SER A 72 -19.87 -10.78 5.09
CA SER A 72 -18.90 -11.01 4.01
C SER A 72 -17.56 -10.38 4.34
N ASP A 73 -16.50 -10.82 3.67
CA ASP A 73 -15.18 -10.23 3.86
C ASP A 73 -15.11 -8.78 3.37
N LEU A 74 -15.90 -8.39 2.36
CA LEU A 74 -16.03 -7.00 1.96
C LEU A 74 -16.62 -6.13 3.08
N GLU A 75 -17.66 -6.62 3.76
CA GLU A 75 -18.24 -5.91 4.91
C GLU A 75 -17.28 -5.87 6.11
N LYS A 76 -16.44 -6.89 6.28
CA LYS A 76 -15.32 -6.87 7.24
C LYS A 76 -14.28 -5.82 6.87
N TYR A 77 -13.88 -5.72 5.60
CA TYR A 77 -12.96 -4.70 5.10
C TYR A 77 -13.51 -3.29 5.37
N ILE A 78 -14.76 -3.03 4.99
CA ILE A 78 -15.44 -1.76 5.21
C ILE A 78 -15.47 -1.41 6.71
N TYR A 79 -15.73 -2.40 7.57
CA TYR A 79 -15.72 -2.23 9.02
C TYR A 79 -14.34 -1.86 9.55
N LEU A 80 -13.28 -2.55 9.11
CA LEU A 80 -11.90 -2.27 9.49
C LEU A 80 -11.41 -0.91 8.98
N MET A 81 -11.73 -0.52 7.75
CA MET A 81 -11.39 0.80 7.21
C MET A 81 -12.12 1.92 7.95
N SER A 82 -13.36 1.67 8.38
CA SER A 82 -14.10 2.60 9.24
C SER A 82 -13.48 2.71 10.64
N LEU A 83 -12.95 1.61 11.18
CA LEU A 83 -12.21 1.62 12.45
C LEU A 83 -10.92 2.43 12.34
N LEU A 84 -10.12 2.22 11.29
CA LEU A 84 -8.94 3.03 10.98
C LEU A 84 -9.31 4.51 10.85
N GLY A 85 -10.50 4.83 10.32
CA GLY A 85 -11.08 6.18 10.20
C GLY A 85 -11.49 6.84 11.50
N ARG A 86 -11.56 6.07 12.59
CA ARG A 86 -12.11 6.52 13.87
C ARG A 86 -11.07 6.48 14.99
N ASN A 87 -10.25 5.43 15.04
CA ASN A 87 -9.26 5.20 16.08
C ASN A 87 -8.12 4.35 15.47
N GLU A 88 -7.05 5.03 15.06
CA GLU A 88 -5.91 4.43 14.37
C GLU A 88 -5.13 3.47 15.28
N THR A 89 -4.98 3.83 16.56
CA THR A 89 -4.30 2.98 17.55
C THR A 89 -5.04 1.66 17.75
N LEU A 90 -6.37 1.70 17.90
CA LEU A 90 -7.19 0.49 18.06
C LEU A 90 -7.21 -0.35 16.79
N PHE A 91 -7.25 0.27 15.61
CA PHE A 91 -7.12 -0.46 14.34
C PHE A 91 -5.83 -1.26 14.29
N TYR A 92 -4.67 -0.61 14.49
CA TYR A 92 -3.40 -1.31 14.42
C TYR A 92 -3.25 -2.33 15.53
N ARG A 93 -3.79 -2.07 16.73
CA ARG A 93 -3.81 -3.07 17.79
C ARG A 93 -4.56 -4.34 17.37
N VAL A 94 -5.74 -4.20 16.76
CA VAL A 94 -6.52 -5.33 16.25
C VAL A 94 -5.77 -6.08 15.15
N VAL A 95 -5.20 -5.36 14.18
CA VAL A 95 -4.46 -5.95 13.06
C VAL A 95 -3.23 -6.72 13.56
N MET A 96 -2.45 -6.15 14.48
CA MET A 96 -1.25 -6.81 15.03
C MET A 96 -1.60 -8.02 15.89
N ASP A 97 -2.61 -7.91 16.78
CA ASP A 97 -3.00 -9.00 17.69
C ASP A 97 -3.62 -10.20 16.94
N LYS A 98 -4.18 -9.97 15.74
CA LYS A 98 -4.94 -10.94 14.94
C LYS A 98 -4.47 -11.02 13.49
N ILE A 99 -3.16 -10.88 13.26
CA ILE A 99 -2.60 -10.67 11.92
C ILE A 99 -3.02 -11.74 10.89
N GLU A 100 -3.10 -13.01 11.28
CA GLU A 100 -3.53 -14.10 10.38
C GLU A 100 -4.98 -13.94 9.88
N GLU A 101 -5.88 -13.42 10.72
CA GLU A 101 -7.29 -13.20 10.36
C GLU A 101 -7.50 -11.83 9.70
N MET A 102 -6.70 -10.83 10.08
CA MET A 102 -6.86 -9.45 9.62
C MET A 102 -6.18 -9.20 8.27
N MET A 103 -4.99 -9.77 8.04
CA MET A 103 -4.21 -9.54 6.82
C MET A 103 -4.97 -9.90 5.53
N PRO A 104 -5.69 -11.05 5.45
CA PRO A 104 -6.46 -11.38 4.24
C PRO A 104 -7.61 -10.41 3.94
N VAL A 105 -8.10 -9.71 4.97
CA VAL A 105 -9.18 -8.73 4.85
C VAL A 105 -8.66 -7.34 4.53
N VAL A 106 -7.60 -6.88 5.19
CA VAL A 106 -7.00 -5.54 4.99
C VAL A 106 -6.22 -5.45 3.69
N TYR A 107 -5.66 -6.56 3.22
CA TYR A 107 -4.94 -6.66 1.96
C TYR A 107 -5.51 -7.79 1.10
N THR A 108 -4.67 -8.55 0.41
CA THR A 108 -5.11 -9.62 -0.49
C THR A 108 -5.70 -10.81 0.27
N PRO A 109 -6.82 -11.41 -0.18
CA PRO A 109 -7.48 -11.13 -1.46
C PRO A 109 -8.59 -10.06 -1.38
N THR A 110 -9.10 -9.72 -0.19
CA THR A 110 -10.32 -8.91 -0.05
C THR A 110 -10.16 -7.48 -0.58
N VAL A 111 -8.98 -6.88 -0.45
CA VAL A 111 -8.72 -5.51 -0.96
C VAL A 111 -8.95 -5.41 -2.46
N GLY A 112 -8.69 -6.47 -3.24
CA GLY A 112 -8.94 -6.48 -4.68
C GLY A 112 -10.43 -6.34 -4.99
N ARG A 113 -11.28 -7.06 -4.25
CA ARG A 113 -12.74 -6.89 -4.35
C ARG A 113 -13.18 -5.50 -3.89
N ALA A 114 -12.58 -4.98 -2.82
CA ALA A 114 -12.85 -3.61 -2.38
C ALA A 114 -12.46 -2.57 -3.44
N CYS A 115 -11.41 -2.82 -4.23
CA CYS A 115 -11.05 -2.02 -5.39
C CYS A 115 -12.08 -2.16 -6.52
N GLN A 116 -12.58 -3.36 -6.83
CA GLN A 116 -13.65 -3.49 -7.84
C GLN A 116 -14.90 -2.69 -7.47
N GLU A 117 -15.27 -2.68 -6.19
CA GLU A 117 -16.44 -1.96 -5.68
C GLU A 117 -16.11 -0.55 -5.15
N TYR A 118 -14.88 -0.03 -5.35
CA TYR A 118 -14.36 1.13 -4.60
C TYR A 118 -15.24 2.38 -4.70
N GLY A 119 -15.72 2.70 -5.91
CA GLY A 119 -16.62 3.83 -6.13
C GLY A 119 -17.96 3.68 -5.41
N HIS A 120 -18.49 2.46 -5.31
CA HIS A 120 -19.74 2.14 -4.63
C HIS A 120 -19.60 2.16 -3.11
N ILE A 121 -18.43 1.77 -2.59
CA ILE A 121 -18.14 1.73 -1.16
C ILE A 121 -17.38 2.97 -0.65
N PHE A 122 -17.17 3.97 -1.51
CA PHE A 122 -16.41 5.17 -1.17
C PHE A 122 -17.07 5.94 -0.03
N ARG A 123 -16.29 6.31 0.99
CA ARG A 123 -16.79 6.99 2.20
C ARG A 123 -15.86 8.12 2.62
N ARG A 124 -14.77 7.79 3.31
CA ARG A 124 -13.76 8.73 3.78
C ARG A 124 -12.50 8.54 2.92
N PRO A 125 -11.99 9.58 2.25
CA PRO A 125 -10.80 9.47 1.43
C PRO A 125 -9.58 9.10 2.29
N ARG A 126 -8.70 8.27 1.73
CA ARG A 126 -7.38 7.95 2.26
C ARG A 126 -6.38 7.99 1.11
N GLY A 127 -5.25 8.65 1.34
CA GLY A 127 -4.26 8.90 0.30
C GLY A 127 -4.61 10.09 -0.57
N ILE A 128 -3.83 10.24 -1.65
CA ILE A 128 -3.94 11.35 -2.59
C ILE A 128 -4.10 10.84 -4.01
N PHE A 129 -4.99 11.46 -4.75
CA PHE A 129 -5.20 11.21 -6.17
C PHE A 129 -4.49 12.31 -6.95
N ILE A 130 -3.61 11.92 -7.87
CA ILE A 130 -2.92 12.84 -8.78
C ILE A 130 -3.31 12.41 -10.18
N SER A 131 -4.08 13.25 -10.85
CA SER A 131 -4.70 12.92 -12.13
C SER A 131 -3.95 13.53 -13.31
N ALA A 132 -4.30 13.10 -14.52
CA ALA A 132 -3.83 13.74 -15.76
C ALA A 132 -4.12 15.26 -15.82
N LYS A 133 -5.13 15.75 -15.08
CA LYS A 133 -5.49 17.18 -15.03
C LYS A 133 -4.54 18.01 -14.16
N ASP A 134 -3.77 17.35 -13.30
CA ASP A 134 -2.88 18.00 -12.34
C ASP A 134 -1.47 18.23 -12.91
N LYS A 135 -1.24 17.87 -14.19
CA LYS A 135 0.01 18.12 -14.89
C LYS A 135 0.36 19.61 -14.84
N GLY A 136 1.58 19.93 -14.38
CA GLY A 136 2.07 21.28 -14.16
C GLY A 136 1.80 21.82 -12.75
N GLY A 137 1.02 21.11 -11.93
CA GLY A 137 0.64 21.49 -10.56
C GLY A 137 0.75 20.35 -9.54
N VAL A 138 1.49 19.27 -9.85
CA VAL A 138 1.55 18.09 -8.97
C VAL A 138 2.10 18.42 -7.58
N VAL A 139 3.07 19.35 -7.50
CA VAL A 139 3.64 19.80 -6.22
C VAL A 139 2.59 20.45 -5.32
N ASP A 140 1.63 21.18 -5.88
CA ASP A 140 0.58 21.87 -5.12
C ASP A 140 -0.47 20.87 -4.62
N VAL A 141 -0.78 19.86 -5.43
CA VAL A 141 -1.61 18.73 -4.99
C VAL A 141 -0.95 18.05 -3.78
N LEU A 142 0.32 17.68 -3.89
CA LEU A 142 1.07 17.04 -2.80
C LEU A 142 1.18 17.91 -1.53
N ARG A 143 1.23 19.24 -1.66
CA ARG A 143 1.21 20.17 -0.51
C ARG A 143 -0.09 20.15 0.29
N ASN A 144 -1.18 19.60 -0.23
CA ASN A 144 -2.41 19.40 0.53
C ASN A 144 -2.33 18.23 1.53
N TRP A 145 -1.33 17.35 1.41
CA TRP A 145 -1.13 16.29 2.39
C TRP A 145 -0.72 16.89 3.76
N PRO A 146 -1.40 16.54 4.87
CA PRO A 146 -1.19 17.21 6.15
C PRO A 146 0.18 16.90 6.79
N ASN A 147 0.72 15.71 6.53
CA ASN A 147 2.00 15.30 7.09
C ASN A 147 3.15 15.80 6.20
N ARG A 148 4.04 16.61 6.77
CA ARG A 148 5.21 17.15 6.05
C ARG A 148 6.40 16.20 6.05
N ASP A 149 6.41 15.21 6.94
CA ASP A 149 7.50 14.24 7.06
C ASP A 149 7.13 12.87 6.49
N VAL A 150 6.92 12.80 5.18
CA VAL A 150 6.65 11.53 4.50
C VAL A 150 7.97 10.77 4.29
N ARG A 151 7.96 9.48 4.62
CA ARG A 151 9.11 8.56 4.44
C ARG A 151 8.81 7.38 3.55
N ILE A 152 7.54 6.97 3.41
CA ILE A 152 7.16 5.87 2.51
C ILE A 152 5.94 6.29 1.69
N ILE A 153 6.08 6.20 0.38
CA ILE A 153 4.99 6.30 -0.58
C ILE A 153 4.78 4.94 -1.21
N VAL A 154 3.54 4.46 -1.24
CA VAL A 154 3.14 3.39 -2.15
C VAL A 154 2.26 4.04 -3.20
N VAL A 155 2.66 3.91 -4.47
CA VAL A 155 1.98 4.49 -5.62
C VAL A 155 1.52 3.40 -6.57
N THR A 156 0.34 3.58 -7.15
CA THR A 156 -0.22 2.74 -8.23
C THR A 156 -0.88 3.62 -9.29
N ASP A 157 -0.96 3.16 -10.53
CA ASP A 157 -1.85 3.72 -11.55
C ASP A 157 -3.10 2.86 -11.79
N GLY A 158 -3.26 1.79 -11.01
CA GLY A 158 -4.42 0.90 -11.04
C GLY A 158 -4.56 0.07 -12.32
N GLU A 159 -3.56 0.00 -13.20
CA GLU A 159 -3.68 -0.68 -14.49
C GLU A 159 -3.68 -2.21 -14.38
N ARG A 160 -3.04 -2.75 -13.35
CA ARG A 160 -2.88 -4.20 -13.17
C ARG A 160 -3.06 -4.59 -11.71
N ILE A 161 -4.22 -4.29 -11.14
CA ILE A 161 -4.58 -4.80 -9.81
C ILE A 161 -4.55 -6.33 -9.85
N LEU A 162 -3.77 -6.94 -8.97
CA LEU A 162 -3.39 -8.36 -9.04
C LEU A 162 -4.56 -9.31 -9.36
N GLY A 163 -4.55 -9.86 -10.58
CA GLY A 163 -5.56 -10.83 -11.07
C GLY A 163 -6.91 -10.23 -11.48
N LEU A 164 -7.10 -8.91 -11.30
CA LEU A 164 -8.35 -8.18 -11.58
C LEU A 164 -8.21 -7.19 -12.75
N GLY A 165 -6.99 -6.83 -13.10
CA GLY A 165 -6.70 -5.98 -14.25
C GLY A 165 -6.87 -4.48 -13.95
N ASP A 166 -7.35 -3.74 -14.95
CA ASP A 166 -7.45 -2.28 -14.89
C ASP A 166 -8.66 -1.85 -14.05
N LEU A 167 -8.38 -1.28 -12.88
CA LEU A 167 -9.39 -0.68 -11.99
C LEU A 167 -9.25 0.85 -11.89
N GLY A 168 -8.36 1.47 -12.66
CA GLY A 168 -8.15 2.92 -12.68
C GLY A 168 -7.98 3.53 -11.28
N ALA A 169 -8.69 4.62 -11.01
CA ALA A 169 -8.65 5.30 -9.71
C ALA A 169 -9.16 4.44 -8.54
N ASN A 170 -9.97 3.41 -8.81
CA ASN A 170 -10.44 2.50 -7.77
C ASN A 170 -9.29 1.66 -7.16
N GLY A 171 -8.13 1.62 -7.82
CA GLY A 171 -6.91 0.96 -7.32
C GLY A 171 -6.37 1.53 -6.01
N MET A 172 -6.82 2.70 -5.53
CA MET A 172 -6.36 3.34 -4.28
C MET A 172 -6.43 2.42 -3.04
N GLY A 173 -7.32 1.43 -3.01
CA GLY A 173 -7.37 0.45 -1.93
C GLY A 173 -6.03 -0.30 -1.73
N ILE A 174 -5.28 -0.53 -2.80
CA ILE A 174 -4.00 -1.24 -2.78
C ILE A 174 -2.91 -0.48 -2.00
N PRO A 175 -2.53 0.76 -2.35
CA PRO A 175 -1.51 1.48 -1.59
C PRO A 175 -1.95 1.73 -0.14
N VAL A 176 -3.24 1.93 0.12
CA VAL A 176 -3.77 2.04 1.49
C VAL A 176 -3.54 0.76 2.28
N GLY A 177 -3.94 -0.40 1.73
CA GLY A 177 -3.76 -1.69 2.37
C GLY A 177 -2.28 -2.05 2.56
N LYS A 178 -1.44 -1.78 1.55
CA LYS A 178 0.02 -2.03 1.63
C LYS A 178 0.65 -1.25 2.77
N LEU A 179 0.32 0.05 2.91
CA LEU A 179 0.85 0.90 3.98
C LEU A 179 0.32 0.51 5.37
N CYS A 180 -0.88 -0.09 5.47
CA CYS A 180 -1.34 -0.71 6.70
C CYS A 180 -0.41 -1.87 7.10
N LEU A 181 0.03 -2.70 6.14
CA LEU A 181 0.97 -3.79 6.40
C LEU A 181 2.39 -3.30 6.73
N TYR A 182 2.86 -2.20 6.13
CA TYR A 182 4.11 -1.55 6.56
C TYR A 182 4.08 -1.19 8.05
N THR A 183 2.96 -0.66 8.52
CA THR A 183 2.80 -0.31 9.93
C THR A 183 2.70 -1.57 10.79
N ALA A 184 1.79 -2.48 10.45
CA ALA A 184 1.50 -3.66 11.27
C ALA A 184 2.64 -4.70 11.30
N CYS A 185 3.35 -4.90 10.20
CA CYS A 185 4.37 -5.94 10.07
C CYS A 185 5.81 -5.43 10.25
N ALA A 186 6.08 -4.16 9.89
CA ALA A 186 7.42 -3.59 9.94
C ALA A 186 7.58 -2.45 10.97
N GLY A 187 6.51 -2.08 11.68
CA GLY A 187 6.57 -1.03 12.71
C GLY A 187 6.80 0.38 12.16
N VAL A 188 6.53 0.60 10.87
CA VAL A 188 6.60 1.95 10.28
C VAL A 188 5.49 2.81 10.86
N HIS A 189 5.82 4.01 11.34
CA HIS A 189 4.82 4.90 11.90
C HIS A 189 3.84 5.38 10.80
N PRO A 190 2.51 5.27 10.97
CA PRO A 190 1.53 5.54 9.92
C PRO A 190 1.52 7.00 9.43
N GLY A 191 1.87 7.95 10.31
CA GLY A 191 2.04 9.36 9.93
C GLY A 191 3.17 9.64 8.92
N LEU A 192 4.07 8.67 8.69
CA LEU A 192 5.16 8.77 7.70
C LEU A 192 4.76 8.18 6.33
N CYS A 193 3.55 7.64 6.22
CA CYS A 193 3.07 6.91 5.06
C CYS A 193 2.15 7.80 4.20
N LEU A 194 2.29 7.71 2.88
CA LEU A 194 1.44 8.41 1.92
C LEU A 194 0.99 7.45 0.79
N PRO A 195 -0.29 7.02 0.78
CA PRO A 195 -0.86 6.28 -0.33
C PRO A 195 -1.13 7.21 -1.52
N VAL A 196 -0.75 6.80 -2.72
CA VAL A 196 -0.92 7.60 -3.95
C VAL A 196 -1.56 6.77 -5.06
N THR A 197 -2.51 7.37 -5.78
CA THR A 197 -2.98 6.86 -7.07
C THR A 197 -2.75 7.88 -8.17
N LEU A 198 -2.09 7.46 -9.24
CA LEU A 198 -1.93 8.23 -10.47
C LEU A 198 -3.12 7.94 -11.40
N ASP A 199 -4.10 8.83 -11.44
CA ASP A 199 -5.29 8.67 -12.28
C ASP A 199 -5.05 9.24 -13.68
N VAL A 200 -4.55 8.38 -14.56
CA VAL A 200 -4.30 8.69 -15.98
C VAL A 200 -5.47 8.26 -16.89
N GLY A 201 -6.63 7.96 -16.31
CA GLY A 201 -7.75 7.30 -16.99
C GLY A 201 -7.75 5.78 -16.80
N THR A 202 -8.71 5.10 -17.40
CA THR A 202 -8.85 3.65 -17.39
C THR A 202 -9.30 3.12 -18.75
N ASN A 203 -8.82 1.96 -19.14
CA ASN A 203 -9.29 1.26 -20.33
C ASN A 203 -10.45 0.30 -20.03
N ASN A 204 -10.86 0.17 -18.76
CA ASN A 204 -11.97 -0.65 -18.33
C ASN A 204 -13.32 -0.01 -18.71
N GLU A 205 -14.03 -0.60 -19.67
CA GLU A 205 -15.32 -0.11 -20.17
C GLU A 205 -16.40 -0.09 -19.09
N GLU A 206 -16.41 -1.08 -18.19
CA GLU A 206 -17.42 -1.15 -17.14
C GLU A 206 -17.29 0.06 -16.22
N LEU A 207 -16.06 0.44 -15.85
CA LEU A 207 -15.79 1.63 -15.04
C LEU A 207 -16.06 2.93 -15.80
N LEU A 208 -15.75 3.01 -17.10
CA LEU A 208 -16.05 4.19 -17.92
C LEU A 208 -17.56 4.46 -18.01
N ASN A 209 -18.37 3.40 -17.98
CA ASN A 209 -19.83 3.48 -18.04
C ASN A 209 -20.50 3.51 -16.66
N ASP A 210 -19.76 3.26 -15.59
CA ASP A 210 -20.28 3.30 -14.22
C ASP A 210 -20.43 4.75 -13.72
N VAL A 211 -21.66 5.10 -13.37
CA VAL A 211 -22.00 6.43 -12.84
C VAL A 211 -21.37 6.70 -11.47
N LEU A 212 -20.97 5.66 -10.74
CA LEU A 212 -20.31 5.73 -9.44
C LEU A 212 -18.78 5.59 -9.52
N TYR A 213 -18.20 5.46 -10.71
CA TYR A 213 -16.76 5.50 -10.88
C TYR A 213 -16.19 6.86 -10.44
N VAL A 214 -15.17 6.82 -9.57
CA VAL A 214 -14.59 8.02 -8.94
C VAL A 214 -13.44 8.65 -9.73
N GLY A 215 -12.89 7.94 -10.71
CA GLY A 215 -11.76 8.42 -11.50
C GLY A 215 -12.13 9.20 -12.76
N LEU A 216 -11.11 9.58 -13.53
CA LEU A 216 -11.28 10.23 -14.82
C LEU A 216 -11.98 9.30 -15.82
N ARG A 217 -13.12 9.73 -16.34
CA ARG A 217 -13.87 9.04 -17.41
C ARG A 217 -13.25 9.28 -18.78
N GLN A 218 -12.03 8.79 -18.94
CA GLN A 218 -11.28 8.79 -20.18
C GLN A 218 -10.41 7.53 -20.26
N ARG A 219 -9.97 7.19 -21.48
CA ARG A 219 -8.95 6.15 -21.66
C ARG A 219 -7.63 6.56 -21.04
N ARG A 220 -6.80 5.54 -20.74
CA ARG A 220 -5.44 5.76 -20.26
C ARG A 220 -4.67 6.65 -21.23
N LEU A 221 -3.87 7.55 -20.68
CA LEU A 221 -2.96 8.39 -21.45
C LEU A 221 -2.04 7.55 -22.34
N GLY A 222 -1.66 8.13 -23.47
CA GLY A 222 -0.53 7.62 -24.27
C GLY A 222 0.79 7.76 -23.52
N ARG A 223 1.84 7.13 -24.05
CA ARG A 223 3.15 7.01 -23.41
C ARG A 223 3.78 8.35 -22.99
N GLU A 224 3.90 9.30 -23.92
CA GLU A 224 4.58 10.58 -23.66
C GLU A 224 3.91 11.40 -22.54
N PRO A 225 2.60 11.73 -22.59
CA PRO A 225 1.96 12.46 -21.50
C PRO A 225 1.91 11.69 -20.18
N TYR A 226 1.90 10.36 -20.22
CA TYR A 226 2.04 9.52 -19.02
C TYR A 226 3.43 9.67 -18.39
N ASP A 227 4.49 9.54 -19.19
CA ASP A 227 5.88 9.64 -18.73
C ASP A 227 6.17 11.03 -18.15
N ASP A 228 5.65 12.08 -18.78
CA ASP A 228 5.77 13.46 -18.29
C ASP A 228 5.10 13.65 -16.92
N LEU A 229 3.94 13.05 -16.68
CA LEU A 229 3.25 13.13 -15.39
C LEU A 229 4.00 12.36 -14.31
N VAL A 230 4.47 11.14 -14.61
CA VAL A 230 5.25 10.34 -13.65
C VAL A 230 6.56 11.06 -13.30
N GLN A 231 7.25 11.64 -14.29
CA GLN A 231 8.46 12.41 -14.05
C GLN A 231 8.20 13.64 -13.16
N GLU A 232 7.12 14.38 -13.41
CA GLU A 232 6.73 15.50 -12.55
C GLU A 232 6.43 15.03 -11.12
N PHE A 233 5.68 13.94 -10.97
CA PHE A 233 5.39 13.33 -9.67
C PHE A 233 6.67 12.97 -8.91
N ILE A 234 7.58 12.22 -9.53
CA ILE A 234 8.85 11.84 -8.89
C ILE A 234 9.66 13.08 -8.50
N THR A 235 9.70 14.10 -9.36
CA THR A 235 10.42 15.35 -9.08
C THR A 235 9.81 16.09 -7.88
N ALA A 236 8.49 16.28 -7.87
CA ALA A 236 7.78 16.98 -6.81
C ALA A 236 7.88 16.22 -5.47
N VAL A 237 7.78 14.89 -5.49
CA VAL A 237 7.98 14.04 -4.31
C VAL A 237 9.39 14.19 -3.75
N ARG A 238 10.42 14.21 -4.61
CA ARG A 238 11.82 14.38 -4.18
C ARG A 238 12.10 15.77 -3.60
N GLU A 239 11.44 16.80 -4.14
CA GLU A 239 11.53 18.17 -3.62
C GLU A 239 10.90 18.28 -2.23
N LEU A 240 9.68 17.76 -2.07
CA LEU A 240 8.93 17.87 -0.81
C LEU A 240 9.45 16.89 0.28
N TYR A 241 9.87 15.70 -0.12
CA TYR A 241 10.20 14.59 0.77
C TYR A 241 11.56 13.95 0.39
N PRO A 242 12.69 14.60 0.69
CA PRO A 242 14.01 14.20 0.16
C PRO A 242 14.51 12.82 0.64
N ASN A 243 13.97 12.29 1.74
CA ASN A 243 14.33 10.99 2.32
C ASN A 243 13.26 9.91 2.09
N VAL A 244 12.34 10.13 1.15
CA VAL A 244 11.22 9.22 0.89
C VAL A 244 11.65 8.00 0.09
N LEU A 245 11.13 6.85 0.49
CA LEU A 245 11.07 5.63 -0.28
C LEU A 245 9.79 5.66 -1.15
N ILE A 246 9.94 5.42 -2.45
CA ILE A 246 8.82 5.32 -3.40
C ILE A 246 8.68 3.87 -3.84
N GLN A 247 7.62 3.19 -3.43
CA GLN A 247 7.27 1.85 -3.89
C GLN A 247 6.23 1.94 -5.00
N PHE A 248 6.52 1.34 -6.16
CA PHE A 248 5.54 1.10 -7.21
C PHE A 248 4.80 -0.22 -6.98
N GLU A 249 3.48 -0.22 -7.18
CA GLU A 249 2.61 -1.38 -6.98
C GLU A 249 1.52 -1.45 -8.06
N ASP A 250 1.23 -2.64 -8.58
CA ASP A 250 0.10 -2.95 -9.48
C ASP A 250 0.05 -2.12 -10.78
N PHE A 251 1.23 -1.81 -11.33
CA PHE A 251 1.38 -1.23 -12.67
C PHE A 251 1.32 -2.32 -13.75
N ALA A 252 0.92 -1.98 -14.98
CA ALA A 252 1.07 -2.94 -16.08
C ALA A 252 2.54 -3.34 -16.31
N THR A 253 2.79 -4.61 -16.60
CA THR A 253 4.13 -5.21 -16.70
C THR A 253 5.13 -4.41 -17.52
N GLY A 254 4.72 -3.90 -18.68
CA GLY A 254 5.60 -3.07 -19.51
C GLY A 254 6.00 -1.76 -18.84
N ASN A 255 5.07 -1.10 -18.14
CA ASN A 255 5.33 0.11 -17.37
C ASN A 255 6.10 -0.19 -16.09
N ALA A 256 5.70 -1.19 -15.31
CA ALA A 256 6.35 -1.56 -14.05
C ALA A 256 7.87 -1.78 -14.22
N LEU A 257 8.26 -2.61 -15.19
CA LEU A 257 9.67 -2.93 -15.47
C LEU A 257 10.44 -1.70 -15.98
N ARG A 258 9.83 -0.93 -16.88
CA ARG A 258 10.45 0.26 -17.47
C ARG A 258 10.64 1.39 -16.44
N LEU A 259 9.62 1.70 -15.66
CA LEU A 259 9.69 2.74 -14.63
C LEU A 259 10.71 2.36 -13.56
N LEU A 260 10.76 1.08 -13.17
CA LEU A 260 11.79 0.58 -12.28
C LEU A 260 13.20 0.81 -12.87
N ASP A 261 13.42 0.47 -14.14
CA ASP A 261 14.70 0.67 -14.82
C ASP A 261 15.11 2.15 -14.89
N ILE A 262 14.16 3.05 -15.18
CA ILE A 262 14.41 4.50 -15.26
C ILE A 262 14.77 5.09 -13.88
N TYR A 263 14.07 4.70 -12.81
CA TYR A 263 14.12 5.42 -11.54
C TYR A 263 14.96 4.77 -10.44
N ARG A 264 15.27 3.47 -10.52
CA ARG A 264 15.99 2.73 -9.45
C ARG A 264 17.35 3.31 -9.06
N ASP A 265 18.06 3.92 -10.00
CA ASP A 265 19.37 4.53 -9.76
C ASP A 265 19.30 6.06 -9.59
N ARG A 266 18.09 6.64 -9.63
CA ARG A 266 17.85 8.08 -9.52
C ARG A 266 17.21 8.47 -8.19
N VAL A 267 16.39 7.59 -7.63
CA VAL A 267 15.65 7.81 -6.38
C VAL A 267 15.61 6.52 -5.55
N CYS A 268 15.33 6.64 -4.25
CA CYS A 268 15.09 5.47 -3.41
C CYS A 268 13.74 4.86 -3.80
N THR A 269 13.78 3.85 -4.67
CA THR A 269 12.57 3.19 -5.18
C THR A 269 12.77 1.70 -5.39
N PHE A 270 11.66 0.96 -5.32
CA PHE A 270 11.58 -0.42 -5.78
C PHE A 270 10.14 -0.71 -6.23
N ASN A 271 9.93 -1.86 -6.86
CA ASN A 271 8.60 -2.37 -7.17
C ASN A 271 8.41 -3.73 -6.48
N ASP A 272 7.35 -3.88 -5.68
CA ASP A 272 7.13 -5.11 -4.89
C ASP A 272 6.71 -6.30 -5.77
N ASP A 273 5.90 -6.06 -6.80
CA ASP A 273 5.46 -7.10 -7.75
C ASP A 273 6.63 -7.80 -8.45
N ILE A 274 7.71 -7.06 -8.71
CA ILE A 274 8.95 -7.55 -9.34
C ILE A 274 9.97 -7.98 -8.27
N GLN A 275 10.40 -7.04 -7.44
CA GLN A 275 11.53 -7.27 -6.52
C GLN A 275 11.08 -7.97 -5.24
N GLY A 276 9.95 -7.58 -4.65
CA GLY A 276 9.38 -8.22 -3.47
C GLY A 276 9.03 -9.69 -3.72
N THR A 277 8.27 -9.94 -4.80
CA THR A 277 7.98 -11.29 -5.30
C THR A 277 9.27 -12.07 -5.60
N GLY A 278 10.27 -11.40 -6.18
CA GLY A 278 11.57 -12.00 -6.44
C GLY A 278 12.29 -12.46 -5.18
N VAL A 279 12.33 -11.63 -4.13
CA VAL A 279 12.96 -11.94 -2.85
C VAL A 279 12.25 -13.09 -2.15
N VAL A 280 10.92 -13.06 -2.05
CA VAL A 280 10.17 -14.13 -1.36
C VAL A 280 10.26 -15.46 -2.12
N GLY A 281 10.27 -15.42 -3.46
CA GLY A 281 10.50 -16.61 -4.29
C GLY A 281 11.88 -17.23 -4.06
N LEU A 282 12.93 -16.41 -4.03
CA LEU A 282 14.30 -16.87 -3.72
C LEU A 282 14.40 -17.42 -2.29
N ALA A 283 13.77 -16.76 -1.30
CA ALA A 283 13.76 -17.23 0.08
C ALA A 283 13.08 -18.61 0.22
N GLY A 284 11.99 -18.83 -0.52
CA GLY A 284 11.34 -20.14 -0.62
C GLY A 284 12.28 -21.21 -1.20
N LEU A 285 13.00 -20.90 -2.28
CA LEU A 285 13.98 -21.83 -2.87
C LEU A 285 15.13 -22.14 -1.90
N TYR A 286 15.70 -21.15 -1.22
CA TYR A 286 16.74 -21.41 -0.22
C TYR A 286 16.24 -22.28 0.93
N SER A 287 15.00 -22.08 1.36
CA SER A 287 14.37 -22.92 2.38
C SER A 287 14.24 -24.37 1.89
N ALA A 288 13.81 -24.57 0.64
CA ALA A 288 13.74 -25.90 0.02
C ALA A 288 15.12 -26.55 -0.13
N MET A 289 16.16 -25.80 -0.51
CA MET A 289 17.53 -26.31 -0.63
C MET A 289 18.10 -26.81 0.70
N ARG A 290 17.67 -26.25 1.85
CA ARG A 290 18.07 -26.75 3.18
C ARG A 290 17.47 -28.12 3.50
N ILE A 291 16.35 -28.48 2.86
CA ILE A 291 15.67 -29.77 3.05
C ILE A 291 16.22 -30.81 2.07
N VAL A 292 16.31 -30.45 0.79
CA VAL A 292 16.71 -31.36 -0.29
C VAL A 292 18.23 -31.58 -0.32
N GLY A 293 19.01 -30.60 0.15
CA GLY A 293 20.47 -30.59 0.04
C GLY A 293 20.95 -30.21 -1.37
N GLY A 294 22.27 -29.99 -1.51
CA GLY A 294 22.89 -29.48 -2.74
C GLY A 294 23.00 -27.96 -2.79
N LYS A 295 23.42 -27.40 -3.93
CA LYS A 295 23.58 -25.95 -4.12
C LYS A 295 22.59 -25.42 -5.16
N LEU A 296 22.15 -24.17 -4.98
CA LEU A 296 21.23 -23.51 -5.91
C LEU A 296 21.82 -23.43 -7.32
N LYS A 297 23.14 -23.18 -7.43
CA LYS A 297 23.86 -23.13 -8.72
C LYS A 297 23.87 -24.42 -9.53
N ASP A 298 23.54 -25.54 -8.90
CA ASP A 298 23.45 -26.84 -9.57
C ASP A 298 22.05 -27.09 -10.14
N GLN A 299 21.05 -26.26 -9.76
CA GLN A 299 19.67 -26.42 -10.17
C GLN A 299 19.40 -25.84 -11.58
N ARG A 300 18.28 -26.27 -12.16
CA ARG A 300 17.66 -25.69 -13.36
C ARG A 300 16.20 -25.41 -13.02
N ILE A 301 15.75 -24.20 -13.29
CA ILE A 301 14.48 -23.69 -12.82
C ILE A 301 13.63 -23.35 -14.03
N LEU A 302 12.42 -23.92 -14.08
CA LEU A 302 11.45 -23.67 -15.14
C LEU A 302 10.28 -22.87 -14.55
N PHE A 303 10.01 -21.72 -15.15
CA PHE A 303 8.92 -20.82 -14.81
C PHE A 303 7.78 -20.99 -15.81
N LEU A 304 6.59 -21.29 -15.31
CA LEU A 304 5.36 -21.18 -16.09
C LEU A 304 4.74 -19.81 -15.80
N GLY A 305 5.02 -18.85 -16.69
CA GLY A 305 4.67 -17.45 -16.54
C GLY A 305 5.91 -16.55 -16.67
N ALA A 306 5.90 -15.67 -17.66
CA ALA A 306 6.99 -14.70 -17.93
C ALA A 306 6.50 -13.25 -17.82
N GLY A 307 5.69 -12.95 -16.79
CA GLY A 307 5.29 -11.60 -16.39
C GLY A 307 6.18 -11.04 -15.27
N GLU A 308 5.75 -9.96 -14.60
CA GLU A 308 6.50 -9.31 -13.51
C GLU A 308 7.00 -10.28 -12.45
N ALA A 309 6.13 -11.11 -11.89
CA ALA A 309 6.49 -12.07 -10.84
C ALA A 309 7.53 -13.09 -11.32
N GLY A 310 7.30 -13.74 -12.47
CA GLY A 310 8.22 -14.74 -12.99
C GLY A 310 9.58 -14.15 -13.29
N ILE A 311 9.62 -13.02 -14.01
CA ILE A 311 10.86 -12.32 -14.35
C ILE A 311 11.56 -11.80 -13.10
N GLY A 312 10.82 -11.27 -12.13
CA GLY A 312 11.33 -10.82 -10.83
C GLY A 312 12.03 -11.93 -10.05
N ILE A 313 11.40 -13.10 -9.93
CA ILE A 313 12.00 -14.29 -9.30
C ILE A 313 13.22 -14.75 -10.07
N GLY A 314 13.14 -14.84 -11.41
CA GLY A 314 14.28 -15.17 -12.26
C GLY A 314 15.47 -14.25 -12.08
N ASN A 315 15.23 -12.93 -12.03
CA ASN A 315 16.26 -11.91 -11.84
C ASN A 315 16.92 -12.07 -10.47
N MET A 316 16.12 -12.28 -9.42
CA MET A 316 16.63 -12.44 -8.06
C MET A 316 17.46 -13.72 -7.90
N ILE A 317 17.02 -14.83 -8.49
CA ILE A 317 17.80 -16.06 -8.54
C ILE A 317 19.08 -15.87 -9.35
N SER A 318 19.00 -15.24 -10.52
CA SER A 318 20.19 -15.00 -11.34
C SER A 318 21.23 -14.16 -10.58
N SER A 319 20.77 -13.15 -9.84
CA SER A 319 21.62 -12.31 -8.99
C SER A 319 22.27 -13.12 -7.87
N ALA A 320 21.51 -13.99 -7.20
CA ALA A 320 22.03 -14.91 -6.19
C ALA A 320 23.08 -15.88 -6.75
N LEU A 321 22.85 -16.41 -7.95
CA LEU A 321 23.80 -17.30 -8.63
C LEU A 321 25.11 -16.59 -9.00
N VAL A 322 25.03 -15.31 -9.36
CA VAL A 322 26.23 -14.48 -9.59
C VAL A 322 27.02 -14.29 -8.30
N VAL A 323 26.33 -14.03 -7.17
CA VAL A 323 26.99 -13.98 -5.84
C VAL A 323 27.66 -15.31 -5.50
N ASP A 324 27.07 -16.44 -5.92
CA ASP A 324 27.64 -17.80 -5.78
C ASP A 324 28.78 -18.13 -6.78
N GLY A 325 29.21 -17.14 -7.57
CA GLY A 325 30.39 -17.19 -8.42
C GLY A 325 30.14 -17.55 -9.89
N LEU A 326 28.88 -17.58 -10.35
CA LEU A 326 28.58 -17.74 -11.78
C LEU A 326 28.72 -16.39 -12.50
N SER A 327 29.02 -16.42 -13.81
CA SER A 327 28.79 -15.25 -14.65
C SER A 327 27.29 -14.98 -14.82
N GLU A 328 26.92 -13.75 -15.12
CA GLU A 328 25.52 -13.38 -15.37
C GLU A 328 24.88 -14.22 -16.49
N GLN A 329 25.65 -14.54 -17.54
CA GLN A 329 25.18 -15.38 -18.63
C GLN A 329 24.92 -16.82 -18.18
N GLU A 330 25.78 -17.39 -17.34
CA GLU A 330 25.60 -18.74 -16.80
C GLU A 330 24.41 -18.80 -15.83
N ALA A 331 24.25 -17.76 -15.00
CA ALA A 331 23.14 -17.63 -14.09
C ALA A 331 21.80 -17.60 -14.83
N ARG A 332 21.67 -16.75 -15.86
CA ARG A 332 20.45 -16.65 -16.68
C ARG A 332 20.13 -17.97 -17.39
N LYS A 333 21.13 -18.73 -17.86
CA LYS A 333 20.95 -20.07 -18.46
C LYS A 333 20.35 -21.11 -17.51
N ARG A 334 20.33 -20.86 -16.19
CA ARG A 334 19.66 -21.73 -15.21
C ARG A 334 18.16 -21.48 -15.11
N CYS A 335 17.66 -20.36 -15.62
CA CYS A 335 16.26 -19.96 -15.54
C CYS A 335 15.59 -20.03 -16.93
N TRP A 336 14.56 -20.85 -17.05
CA TRP A 336 13.81 -21.08 -18.29
C TRP A 336 12.38 -20.59 -18.12
N PHE A 337 11.82 -19.94 -19.15
CA PHE A 337 10.51 -19.31 -19.06
C PHE A 337 9.56 -19.84 -20.12
N VAL A 338 8.31 -20.09 -19.74
CA VAL A 338 7.19 -20.38 -20.64
C VAL A 338 6.16 -19.28 -20.47
N ASP A 339 5.72 -18.64 -21.56
CA ASP A 339 4.61 -17.71 -21.57
C ASP A 339 3.38 -18.29 -22.30
N SER A 340 2.34 -17.49 -22.50
CA SER A 340 1.11 -17.93 -23.17
C SER A 340 1.29 -18.42 -24.60
N LYS A 341 2.46 -18.15 -25.21
CA LYS A 341 2.83 -18.59 -26.57
C LYS A 341 3.93 -19.66 -26.56
N GLY A 342 4.25 -20.22 -25.40
CA GLY A 342 5.22 -21.31 -25.24
C GLY A 342 6.56 -20.85 -24.67
N LEU A 343 7.61 -21.66 -24.91
CA LEU A 343 8.95 -21.41 -24.37
C LEU A 343 9.52 -20.09 -24.90
N VAL A 344 10.14 -19.31 -24.01
CA VAL A 344 10.91 -18.11 -24.34
C VAL A 344 12.26 -18.55 -24.88
N VAL A 345 12.48 -18.34 -26.18
CA VAL A 345 13.70 -18.76 -26.90
C VAL A 345 14.08 -17.75 -27.95
N LYS A 346 15.37 -17.66 -28.26
CA LYS A 346 15.98 -16.72 -29.22
C LYS A 346 15.34 -16.72 -30.62
N SER A 347 14.74 -17.83 -31.06
CA SER A 347 14.08 -17.91 -32.37
C SER A 347 12.72 -17.20 -32.43
N ARG A 348 12.17 -16.75 -31.28
CA ARG A 348 10.91 -16.01 -31.23
C ARG A 348 11.14 -14.53 -31.51
N SER A 349 10.41 -13.98 -32.48
CA SER A 349 10.48 -12.57 -32.88
C SER A 349 9.46 -11.68 -32.15
N ASP A 350 8.61 -12.25 -31.30
CA ASP A 350 7.48 -11.58 -30.65
C ASP A 350 7.72 -11.34 -29.15
N LEU A 351 8.96 -11.48 -28.69
CA LEU A 351 9.34 -11.30 -27.29
C LEU A 351 9.37 -9.82 -26.92
N ALA A 352 8.75 -9.49 -25.79
CA ALA A 352 8.95 -8.19 -25.16
C ALA A 352 10.40 -8.04 -24.70
N GLU A 353 10.92 -6.81 -24.68
CA GLU A 353 12.32 -6.50 -24.38
C GLU A 353 12.80 -7.12 -23.06
N TYR A 354 11.97 -7.06 -22.02
CA TYR A 354 12.29 -7.63 -20.70
C TYR A 354 12.41 -9.17 -20.67
N LYS A 355 11.98 -9.88 -21.70
CA LYS A 355 12.13 -11.34 -21.83
C LYS A 355 13.41 -11.74 -22.55
N LEU A 356 13.99 -10.83 -23.35
CA LEU A 356 15.18 -11.10 -24.16
C LEU A 356 16.39 -11.60 -23.34
N PRO A 357 16.63 -11.15 -22.09
CA PRO A 357 17.69 -11.70 -21.24
C PRO A 357 17.66 -13.21 -21.02
N TYR A 358 16.49 -13.85 -21.17
CA TYR A 358 16.26 -15.27 -20.89
C TYR A 358 15.96 -16.10 -22.15
N ALA A 359 16.13 -15.52 -23.34
CA ALA A 359 15.81 -16.16 -24.63
C ALA A 359 17.01 -16.89 -25.26
#